data_AF-A0A382XPY0-F1
#
_entry.id   AF-A0A382XPY0-F1
#
_cell.length_a   1.000
_cell.length_b   1.000
_cell.length_c   1.000
_cell.angle_alpha   90.00
_cell.angle_beta   90.00
_cell.angle_gamma   90.00
#
_symmetry.space_group_name_H-M   'P 1'
#
loop_
_entity.id
_entity.type
_entity.pdbx_description
1 polymer ?
#
loop_
_entity_poly.entity_id
_entity_poly.type
_entity_poly.pdbx_seq_one_letter_code
_entity_poly.pdbx_strand_id
1 'polypeptide(L)'
;HCYHSVAYYTDPGKNTMLEEEWRGADLIFDLDADHLPEMDDLKAGKITFAQLMEYIKEQTLRLVNDVLLGDFALKENDLLIVFSGGRGYHIHVRDRRVLDLPSGARRELADYLTTSGINQKLVLDDKGSIKTYGIKTKRYKERYTLPDKDAPGWK
;
A
#
# COMPACT_ATOMS: atom_id res chain seq x y z
N HIS A 1 17.72 16.54 -12.41
CA HIS A 1 16.78 16.13 -11.33
C HIS A 1 17.05 16.97 -10.10
N CYS A 2 16.02 17.43 -9.41
CA CYS A 2 16.09 18.17 -8.15
C CYS A 2 15.23 17.40 -7.13
N TYR A 3 15.70 17.29 -5.90
CA TYR A 3 15.05 16.54 -4.84
C TYR A 3 14.97 17.41 -3.59
N HIS A 4 13.93 17.23 -2.78
CA HIS A 4 13.80 17.88 -1.48
C HIS A 4 13.45 16.87 -0.41
N SER A 5 13.84 17.15 0.84
CA SER A 5 13.43 16.32 1.97
C SER A 5 11.94 16.51 2.26
N VAL A 6 11.34 15.45 2.77
CA VAL A 6 9.94 15.37 3.14
C VAL A 6 9.77 15.58 4.65
N ALA A 7 10.90 15.62 5.36
CA ALA A 7 11.00 15.94 6.77
C ALA A 7 11.24 17.43 7.00
N TYR A 8 10.65 17.94 8.07
CA TYR A 8 10.79 19.29 8.55
C TYR A 8 11.84 19.31 9.67
N TYR A 9 12.75 20.26 9.60
CA TYR A 9 13.84 20.46 10.56
C TYR A 9 13.85 21.92 11.02
N THR A 10 14.24 22.18 12.27
CA THR A 10 14.44 23.56 12.73
C THR A 10 15.60 24.22 11.99
N ASP A 11 16.68 23.47 11.72
CA ASP A 11 17.86 23.96 11.00
C ASP A 11 18.34 22.90 9.99
N PRO A 12 17.84 22.90 8.74
CA PRO A 12 18.16 21.89 7.72
C PRO A 12 19.57 22.04 7.12
N GLY A 13 20.38 22.99 7.62
CA GLY A 13 21.74 23.24 7.15
C GLY A 13 22.83 22.53 7.97
N LYS A 14 22.46 21.78 9.01
CA LYS A 14 23.43 21.12 9.89
C LYS A 14 23.83 19.74 9.37
N ASN A 15 24.99 19.27 9.79
CA ASN A 15 25.59 18.05 9.25
C ASN A 15 25.02 16.75 9.86
N THR A 16 24.23 16.81 10.93
CA THR A 16 23.68 15.61 11.59
C THR A 16 22.21 15.77 11.98
N MET A 17 21.39 14.75 11.67
CA MET A 17 19.94 14.76 11.95
C MET A 17 19.59 14.98 13.43
N LEU A 18 20.49 14.61 14.34
CA LEU A 18 20.34 14.79 15.79
C LEU A 18 20.44 16.28 16.19
N GLU A 19 21.19 17.06 15.43
CA GLU A 19 21.39 18.50 15.64
C GLU A 19 20.37 19.37 14.88
N GLU A 20 19.76 18.83 13.82
CA GLU A 20 18.78 19.52 12.95
C GLU A 20 17.39 19.70 13.60
N GLU A 21 17.14 19.05 14.75
CA GLU A 21 15.87 19.04 15.47
C GLU A 21 14.67 18.71 14.57
N TRP A 22 14.41 17.41 14.37
CA TRP A 22 13.28 16.93 13.59
C TRP A 22 11.93 17.43 14.14
N ARG A 23 11.07 17.92 13.24
CA ARG A 23 9.75 18.52 13.55
C ARG A 23 8.56 17.73 13.01
N GLY A 24 8.81 16.68 12.24
CA GLY A 24 7.78 15.93 11.53
C GLY A 24 8.22 15.59 10.12
N ALA A 25 7.43 14.79 9.42
CA ALA A 25 7.61 14.55 7.99
C ALA A 25 6.28 14.26 7.33
N ASP A 26 6.11 14.71 6.08
CA ASP A 26 5.00 14.28 5.24
C ASP A 26 4.96 12.74 5.20
N LEU A 27 3.76 12.17 5.18
CA LEU A 27 3.60 10.76 4.84
C LEU A 27 3.52 10.65 3.32
N ILE A 28 4.37 9.81 2.73
CA ILE A 28 4.47 9.69 1.27
C ILE A 28 4.23 8.26 0.83
N PHE A 29 3.45 8.16 -0.25
CA PHE A 29 3.28 6.94 -1.02
C PHE A 29 3.88 7.15 -2.40
N ASP A 30 4.77 6.24 -2.80
CA ASP A 30 5.38 6.22 -4.12
C ASP A 30 4.87 5.00 -4.88
N LEU A 31 4.16 5.25 -5.98
CA LEU A 31 3.58 4.23 -6.83
C LEU A 31 4.30 4.27 -8.16
N ASP A 32 5.10 3.24 -8.44
CA ASP A 32 5.84 3.08 -9.69
C ASP A 32 5.33 1.87 -10.47
N ALA A 33 4.97 2.10 -11.74
CA ALA A 33 4.46 1.06 -12.62
C ALA A 33 5.47 -0.08 -12.87
N ASP A 34 6.77 0.14 -12.64
CA ASP A 34 7.76 -0.95 -12.73
C ASP A 34 7.52 -2.07 -11.71
N HIS A 35 6.81 -1.77 -10.61
CA HIS A 35 6.45 -2.73 -9.58
C HIS A 35 5.08 -3.39 -9.81
N LEU A 36 4.36 -3.00 -10.88
CA LEU A 36 3.11 -3.65 -11.25
C LEU A 36 3.37 -5.02 -11.89
N PRO A 37 2.54 -6.06 -11.59
CA PRO A 37 2.59 -7.33 -12.30
C PRO A 37 2.47 -7.19 -13.82
N GLU A 38 1.67 -6.22 -14.28
CA GLU A 38 1.44 -5.90 -15.68
C GLU A 38 2.70 -5.43 -16.41
N MET A 39 3.76 -5.06 -15.68
CA MET A 39 5.05 -4.73 -16.27
C MET A 39 5.64 -5.91 -17.06
N ASP A 40 5.39 -7.14 -16.62
CA ASP A 40 5.84 -8.33 -17.36
C ASP A 40 5.00 -8.57 -18.63
N ASP A 41 3.72 -8.20 -18.60
CA ASP A 41 2.88 -8.22 -19.80
C ASP A 41 3.28 -7.13 -20.80
N LEU A 42 3.76 -5.97 -20.34
CA LEU A 42 4.36 -4.95 -21.20
C LEU A 42 5.64 -5.47 -21.86
N LYS A 43 6.55 -6.08 -21.10
CA LYS A 43 7.79 -6.68 -21.62
C LYS A 43 7.50 -7.80 -22.63
N ALA A 44 6.43 -8.57 -22.40
CA ALA A 44 5.97 -9.62 -23.31
C ALA A 44 5.20 -9.07 -24.54
N GLY A 45 4.99 -7.76 -24.65
CA GLY A 45 4.27 -7.12 -25.74
C GLY A 45 2.76 -7.39 -25.75
N LYS A 46 2.19 -7.85 -24.64
CA LYS A 46 0.75 -8.14 -24.51
C LYS A 46 -0.08 -6.88 -24.24
N ILE A 47 0.53 -5.90 -23.58
CA ILE A 47 -0.07 -4.58 -23.33
C ILE A 47 0.84 -3.49 -23.87
N THR A 48 0.25 -2.32 -24.08
CA THR A 48 0.95 -1.10 -24.46
C THR A 48 1.38 -0.32 -23.22
N PHE A 49 2.33 0.59 -23.41
CA PHE A 49 2.75 1.52 -22.36
C PHE A 49 1.58 2.38 -21.84
N ALA A 50 0.68 2.82 -22.74
CA ALA A 50 -0.49 3.59 -22.36
C ALA A 50 -1.44 2.80 -21.42
N GLN A 51 -1.62 1.50 -21.68
CA GLN A 51 -2.40 0.63 -20.79
C GLN A 51 -1.73 0.49 -19.42
N LEU A 52 -0.40 0.34 -19.37
CA LEU A 52 0.35 0.34 -18.10
C LEU A 52 0.14 1.64 -17.32
N MET A 53 0.09 2.78 -18.00
CA MET A 53 -0.17 4.09 -17.37
C MET A 53 -1.60 4.22 -16.84
N GLU A 54 -2.60 3.61 -17.49
CA GLU A 54 -3.95 3.54 -16.92
C GLU A 54 -4.00 2.63 -15.68
N TYR A 55 -3.29 1.49 -15.68
CA TYR A 55 -3.24 0.62 -14.50
C TYR A 55 -2.63 1.31 -13.27
N ILE A 56 -1.48 1.98 -13.42
CA ILE A 56 -0.85 2.69 -12.28
C ILE A 56 -1.70 3.86 -11.79
N LYS A 57 -2.41 4.55 -12.70
CA LYS A 57 -3.37 5.59 -12.34
C LYS A 57 -4.56 5.00 -11.58
N GLU A 58 -5.10 3.86 -12.01
CA GLU A 58 -6.18 3.17 -11.30
C GLU A 58 -5.76 2.74 -9.89
N GLN A 59 -4.57 2.14 -9.73
CA GLN A 59 -4.06 1.80 -8.40
C GLN A 59 -3.85 3.04 -7.52
N THR A 60 -3.41 4.16 -8.12
CA THR A 60 -3.27 5.44 -7.41
C THR A 60 -4.64 5.94 -6.92
N LEU A 61 -5.67 5.89 -7.77
CA LEU A 61 -7.03 6.29 -7.41
C LEU A 61 -7.62 5.41 -6.32
N ARG A 62 -7.38 4.09 -6.34
CA ARG A 62 -7.82 3.18 -5.29
C ARG A 62 -7.18 3.51 -3.94
N LEU A 63 -5.86 3.74 -3.92
CA LEU A 63 -5.18 4.16 -2.69
C LEU A 63 -5.78 5.46 -2.15
N VAL A 64 -6.00 6.46 -3.01
CA VAL A 64 -6.56 7.75 -2.62
C VAL A 64 -7.99 7.60 -2.08
N ASN A 65 -8.87 6.96 -2.84
CA ASN A 65 -10.30 6.94 -2.53
C ASN A 65 -10.63 5.95 -1.42
N ASP A 66 -10.13 4.72 -1.54
CA ASP A 66 -10.54 3.63 -0.66
C ASP A 66 -9.86 3.79 0.71
N VAL A 67 -8.55 4.10 0.70
CA VAL A 67 -7.76 4.11 1.93
C VAL A 67 -7.55 5.51 2.50
N LEU A 68 -7.01 6.45 1.73
CA LEU A 68 -6.64 7.75 2.28
C LEU A 68 -7.88 8.59 2.65
N LEU A 69 -8.84 8.70 1.74
CA LEU A 69 -10.09 9.44 1.94
C LEU A 69 -11.15 8.58 2.65
N GLY A 70 -11.20 7.28 2.35
CA GLY A 70 -12.12 6.33 2.97
C GLY A 70 -11.68 5.92 4.38
N ASP A 71 -10.84 4.90 4.46
CA ASP A 71 -10.47 4.27 5.74
C ASP A 71 -9.81 5.22 6.74
N PHE A 72 -8.89 6.08 6.27
CA PHE A 72 -8.14 7.02 7.13
C PHE A 72 -8.87 8.34 7.35
N ALA A 73 -9.95 8.60 6.59
CA ALA A 73 -10.71 9.83 6.63
C ALA A 73 -9.82 11.09 6.61
N LEU A 74 -8.82 11.10 5.71
CA LEU A 74 -8.01 12.29 5.41
C LEU A 74 -8.84 13.26 4.56
N LYS A 75 -8.47 14.53 4.56
CA LYS A 75 -9.11 15.54 3.72
C LYS A 75 -8.38 15.64 2.40
N GLU A 76 -9.13 15.84 1.32
CA GLU A 76 -8.54 16.07 -0.02
C GLU A 76 -7.53 17.22 -0.03
N ASN A 77 -7.79 18.29 0.72
CA ASN A 77 -6.88 19.45 0.83
C ASN A 77 -5.54 19.13 1.49
N ASP A 78 -5.44 18.01 2.21
CA ASP A 78 -4.21 17.56 2.85
C ASP A 78 -3.41 16.60 1.94
N LEU A 79 -3.94 16.28 0.75
CA LEU A 79 -3.30 15.41 -0.24
C LEU A 79 -2.74 16.24 -1.40
N LEU A 80 -1.47 16.01 -1.71
CA LEU A 80 -0.83 16.51 -2.93
C LEU A 80 -0.37 15.32 -3.77
N ILE A 81 -1.07 15.08 -4.88
CA ILE A 81 -0.75 14.01 -5.84
C ILE A 81 0.08 14.62 -6.97
N VAL A 82 1.25 14.02 -7.22
CA VAL A 82 2.21 14.50 -8.22
C VAL A 82 2.58 13.34 -9.13
N PHE A 83 2.55 13.57 -10.44
CA PHE A 83 3.11 12.62 -11.39
C PHE A 83 4.64 12.62 -11.29
N SER A 84 5.27 11.45 -11.15
CA SER A 84 6.73 11.34 -10.95
C SER A 84 7.55 11.77 -12.17
N GLY A 85 6.91 12.04 -13.30
CA GLY A 85 7.54 12.44 -14.56
C GLY A 85 7.96 11.27 -15.44
N GLY A 86 7.78 10.04 -14.96
CA GLY A 86 8.05 8.82 -15.70
C GLY A 86 6.83 7.93 -15.80
N ARG A 87 6.62 7.11 -14.78
CA ARG A 87 5.71 5.95 -14.84
C ARG A 87 4.95 5.73 -13.53
N GLY A 88 4.75 6.80 -12.77
CA GLY A 88 4.24 6.68 -11.41
C GLY A 88 3.72 7.97 -10.81
N TYR A 89 3.30 7.87 -9.55
CA TYR A 89 2.73 8.97 -8.78
C TYR A 89 3.32 8.99 -7.38
N HIS A 90 3.59 10.19 -6.89
CA HIS A 90 3.86 10.44 -5.49
C HIS A 90 2.64 11.09 -4.86
N ILE A 91 2.23 10.60 -3.69
CA ILE A 91 1.17 11.20 -2.90
C ILE A 91 1.79 11.71 -1.61
N HIS A 92 1.77 13.02 -1.41
CA HIS A 92 2.16 13.66 -0.17
C HIS A 92 0.94 13.90 0.69
N VAL A 93 0.98 13.41 1.93
CA VAL A 93 -0.05 13.63 2.95
C VAL A 93 0.49 14.58 4.01
N ARG A 94 -0.17 15.73 4.16
CA ARG A 94 0.24 16.83 5.05
C ARG A 94 -0.68 17.03 6.26
N ASP A 95 -1.49 16.02 6.56
CA ASP A 95 -2.36 16.05 7.74
C ASP A 95 -1.51 16.04 9.02
N ARG A 96 -1.85 16.93 9.97
CA ARG A 96 -1.13 17.04 11.25
C ARG A 96 -1.08 15.73 12.04
N ARG A 97 -2.07 14.85 11.86
CA ARG A 97 -2.13 13.52 12.50
C ARG A 97 -0.99 12.60 12.07
N VAL A 98 -0.43 12.80 10.87
CA VAL A 98 0.59 11.89 10.31
C VAL A 98 2.02 12.45 10.39
N LEU A 99 2.19 13.75 10.61
CA LEU A 99 3.49 14.42 10.62
C LEU A 99 4.47 13.81 11.63
N ASP A 100 3.98 13.57 12.84
CA ASP A 100 4.81 13.10 13.96
C ASP A 100 4.88 11.57 14.06
N LEU A 101 4.33 10.84 13.08
CA LEU A 101 4.34 9.38 13.14
C LEU A 101 5.77 8.84 13.14
N PRO A 102 6.14 7.99 14.11
CA PRO A 102 7.43 7.33 14.11
C PRO A 102 7.50 6.31 12.97
N SER A 103 8.73 5.90 12.61
CA SER A 103 8.97 4.93 11.53
C SER A 103 8.17 3.63 11.71
N GLY A 104 8.01 3.14 12.94
CA GLY A 104 7.21 1.95 13.25
C GLY A 104 5.74 2.10 12.86
N ALA A 105 5.10 3.20 13.24
CA ALA A 105 3.71 3.46 12.89
C ALA A 105 3.54 3.67 11.38
N ARG A 106 4.50 4.32 10.72
CA ARG A 106 4.52 4.43 9.24
C ARG A 106 4.60 3.05 8.58
N ARG A 107 5.36 2.12 9.17
CA ARG A 107 5.45 0.74 8.68
C ARG A 107 4.12 0.00 8.87
N GLU A 108 3.40 0.21 9.97
CA GLU A 108 2.07 -0.37 10.16
C GLU A 108 1.06 0.10 9.09
N LEU A 109 1.13 1.38 8.67
CA LEU A 109 0.31 1.87 7.56
C LEU A 109 0.66 1.19 6.22
N ALA A 110 1.93 0.92 5.97
CA ALA A 110 2.36 0.16 4.79
C ALA A 110 1.92 -1.31 4.85
N ASP A 111 1.99 -1.91 6.04
CA ASP A 111 1.54 -3.29 6.28
C ASP A 111 0.01 -3.41 6.06
N TYR A 112 -0.77 -2.40 6.48
CA TYR A 112 -2.20 -2.29 6.21
C TYR A 112 -2.50 -2.32 4.70
N LEU A 113 -1.81 -1.48 3.91
CA LEU A 113 -2.00 -1.39 2.46
C LEU A 113 -1.65 -2.67 1.72
N THR A 114 -0.56 -3.32 2.14
CA THR A 114 -0.04 -4.51 1.46
C THR A 114 -0.65 -5.80 2.01
N THR A 115 -1.48 -5.71 3.06
CA THR A 115 -1.94 -6.86 3.87
C THR A 115 -0.78 -7.73 4.39
N SER A 116 0.42 -7.13 4.51
CA SER A 116 1.62 -7.85 4.95
C SER A 116 1.46 -8.28 6.40
N GLY A 117 1.81 -9.53 6.69
CA GLY A 117 1.70 -10.08 8.04
C GLY A 117 0.30 -10.52 8.45
N ILE A 118 -0.70 -10.44 7.56
CA ILE A 118 -2.04 -10.95 7.85
C ILE A 118 -2.01 -12.48 8.01
N ASN A 119 -2.54 -12.97 9.12
CA ASN A 119 -2.73 -14.41 9.31
C ASN A 119 -4.03 -14.83 8.62
N GLN A 120 -3.89 -15.39 7.41
CA GLN A 120 -5.03 -15.83 6.60
C GLN A 120 -5.97 -16.78 7.36
N LYS A 121 -5.46 -17.56 8.32
CA LYS A 121 -6.27 -18.50 9.13
C LYS A 121 -7.20 -17.81 10.13
N LEU A 122 -6.91 -16.55 10.48
CA LEU A 122 -7.75 -15.76 11.37
C LEU A 122 -8.82 -14.96 10.62
N VAL A 123 -8.61 -14.72 9.32
CA VAL A 123 -9.43 -13.81 8.52
C VAL A 123 -10.32 -14.54 7.52
N LEU A 124 -9.87 -15.70 7.04
CA LEU A 124 -10.55 -16.49 6.02
C LEU A 124 -11.18 -17.76 6.61
N ASP A 125 -12.34 -18.12 6.07
CA ASP A 125 -12.99 -19.38 6.39
C ASP A 125 -12.25 -20.54 5.70
N ASP A 126 -11.83 -21.55 6.47
CA ASP A 126 -11.30 -22.78 5.89
C ASP A 126 -12.45 -23.70 5.45
N LYS A 127 -12.71 -23.73 4.15
CA LYS A 127 -13.59 -24.68 3.45
C LYS A 127 -12.80 -25.87 2.89
N GLY A 128 -11.69 -26.21 3.54
CA GLY A 128 -10.83 -27.33 3.18
C GLY A 128 -11.56 -28.67 3.22
N SER A 129 -10.97 -29.66 2.56
CA SER A 129 -11.55 -31.00 2.48
C SER A 129 -10.47 -32.06 2.51
N ILE A 130 -10.82 -33.23 3.03
CA ILE A 130 -9.93 -34.39 3.00
C ILE A 130 -9.91 -34.94 1.57
N LYS A 131 -8.74 -34.95 0.95
CA LYS A 131 -8.51 -35.62 -0.33
C LYS A 131 -7.81 -36.96 -0.11
N THR A 132 -8.34 -38.00 -0.74
CA THR A 132 -7.74 -39.33 -0.77
C THR A 132 -6.90 -39.47 -2.05
N TYR A 133 -5.64 -39.87 -1.88
CA TYR A 133 -4.71 -40.17 -2.97
C TYR A 133 -4.36 -41.66 -2.92
N GLY A 134 -4.73 -42.39 -3.97
CA GLY A 134 -4.61 -43.85 -3.99
C GLY A 134 -5.51 -44.54 -2.97
N ILE A 135 -5.07 -45.69 -2.46
CA ILE A 135 -5.94 -46.59 -1.66
C ILE A 135 -5.92 -46.26 -0.16
N LYS A 136 -4.90 -45.54 0.36
CA LYS A 136 -4.75 -45.31 1.82
C LYS A 136 -4.30 -43.91 2.26
N THR A 137 -3.86 -43.04 1.36
CA THR A 137 -3.32 -41.73 1.79
C THR A 137 -4.42 -40.68 1.81
N LYS A 138 -4.84 -40.26 3.01
CA LYS A 138 -5.73 -39.10 3.20
C LYS A 138 -4.89 -37.88 3.58
N ARG A 139 -5.05 -36.78 2.87
CA ARG A 139 -4.46 -35.48 3.23
C ARG A 139 -5.55 -34.44 3.30
N TYR A 140 -5.53 -33.63 4.35
CA TYR A 140 -6.34 -32.43 4.39
C TYR A 140 -5.78 -31.43 3.38
N LYS A 141 -6.65 -30.90 2.53
CA LYS A 141 -6.30 -29.82 1.61
C LYS A 141 -7.05 -28.57 2.07
N GLU A 142 -6.30 -27.65 2.65
CA GLU A 142 -6.81 -26.33 3.04
C GLU A 142 -7.41 -25.62 1.81
N ARG A 143 -8.51 -24.88 2.02
CA ARG A 143 -9.12 -24.03 1.00
C ARG A 143 -9.78 -22.85 1.70
N TYR A 144 -9.14 -21.70 1.63
CA TYR A 144 -9.63 -20.49 2.26
C TYR A 144 -10.58 -19.71 1.34
N THR A 145 -11.67 -19.19 1.91
CA THR A 145 -12.62 -18.29 1.25
C THR A 145 -12.91 -17.09 2.14
N LEU A 146 -13.28 -15.96 1.55
CA LEU A 146 -13.79 -14.83 2.33
C LEU A 146 -15.07 -15.25 3.08
N PRO A 147 -15.28 -14.76 4.31
CA PRO A 147 -16.55 -14.94 5.01
C PRO A 147 -17.70 -14.30 4.23
N ASP A 148 -18.90 -14.85 4.34
CA ASP A 148 -20.10 -14.27 3.73
C ASP A 148 -20.35 -12.84 4.25
N LYS A 149 -20.88 -11.94 3.41
CA LYS A 149 -21.11 -10.53 3.77
C LYS A 149 -22.01 -10.35 4.99
N ASP A 150 -22.91 -11.30 5.22
CA ASP A 150 -23.86 -11.29 6.34
C ASP A 150 -23.35 -12.07 7.57
N ALA A 151 -22.09 -12.54 7.55
CA ALA A 151 -21.51 -13.25 8.67
C ALA A 151 -21.43 -12.35 9.92
N PRO A 152 -21.64 -12.90 11.13
CA PRO A 152 -21.76 -12.12 12.36
C PRO A 152 -20.49 -11.34 12.77
N GLY A 153 -19.38 -11.47 12.04
CA GLY A 153 -18.13 -10.73 12.25
C GLY A 153 -17.97 -9.45 11.42
N TRP A 154 -18.90 -9.13 10.52
CA TRP A 154 -18.85 -7.90 9.69
C TRP A 154 -19.59 -6.69 10.29
N LYS A 155 -20.20 -6.84 11.47
CA LYS A 155 -20.97 -5.78 12.16
C LYS A 155 -20.16 -5.02 13.19
#